data_AF-A0A962X5V3-F1
#
_entry.id   AF-A0A962X5V3-F1
#
_cell.length_a   1.000
_cell.length_b   1.000
_cell.length_c   1.000
_cell.angle_alpha   90.00
_cell.angle_beta   90.00
_cell.angle_gamma   90.00
#
_symmetry.space_group_name_H-M   'P 1'
#
loop_
_entity.id
_entity.type
_entity.pdbx_description
1 polymer ?
#
loop_
_entity_poly.entity_id
_entity_poly.type
_entity_poly.pdbx_seq_one_letter_code
_entity_poly.pdbx_strand_id
1 'polypeptide(L)'
;MLAKLRQLGPLINLIPNTAIQFLDFGFNLNEIRLSRAFLAETGADGRPLLTPLYADDASGQFATHDGKTVKPEQAYSLNAAKAAMILDRAWLPIPFLRIRERRPNHDHLFDNGPTNWARARLVELPAPDAEGHTHRVTLAFDTQLLPTREGRPYLAPSALDMQSGEEFALSDAEEDTSWFLEQEWVREWVHQHFHAYERRRRAPRRVDEAELRVNPDGQAAWLTVLTLLKKAVNPPRLRFTFVDDGPTARLNRPVDVDVVLDIGNSRTCGMLMETSGDAPVDMNDSYRLVLRDLTYPERVYDEPCPSRVEFVRSTFGDEKLSRRSGRSSAFLWPAVTRIGFEAQALSYFSHGAEGSTGLSSPKRYLWDTDPRHHAWRFNAGPAAGGGDSGPVTTGPFVGHLREDGEELEPGEPPAVTALFSRGSLMSFFVAEVLLQAFIQANSPARRSERVYSEAPRRLHRVILTMPTAMPLAERKLFTRRVNTAIRLTWRALGLDESQAPEPFLQWDEATGTQIVFLYNEVKHNFQGDAALFFQVFGRVREGYGETPCLRLASIDVGGGTTDLIITTYQLEGGTALRPTQEFREGFNIAG
;
A
#
# COMPACT_ATOMS: atom_id res chain seq x y z
N MET A 1 9.76 -3.27 -10.35
CA MET A 1 9.76 -2.26 -11.45
C MET A 1 9.30 -0.91 -10.90
N LEU A 2 9.46 0.20 -11.63
CA LEU A 2 8.87 1.48 -11.21
C LEU A 2 7.34 1.43 -11.32
N ALA A 3 6.63 2.11 -10.42
CA ALA A 3 5.20 2.32 -10.53
C ALA A 3 4.88 3.03 -11.85
N LYS A 4 3.89 2.51 -12.58
CA LYS A 4 3.46 3.09 -13.86
C LYS A 4 2.72 4.40 -13.60
N LEU A 5 3.20 5.48 -14.22
CA LEU A 5 2.57 6.79 -14.15
C LEU A 5 1.27 6.77 -14.97
N ARG A 6 0.20 7.33 -14.41
CA ARG A 6 -1.11 7.42 -15.05
C ARG A 6 -1.50 8.87 -15.21
N GLN A 7 -2.16 9.19 -16.32
CA GLN A 7 -2.79 10.50 -16.47
C GLN A 7 -3.99 10.56 -15.54
N LEU A 8 -3.91 11.48 -14.58
CA LEU A 8 -4.95 11.71 -13.60
C LEU A 8 -5.77 12.93 -14.02
N GLY A 9 -7.09 12.86 -13.83
CA GLY A 9 -7.96 14.01 -14.02
C GLY A 9 -7.67 15.13 -13.01
N PRO A 10 -8.14 16.37 -13.26
CA PRO A 10 -7.91 17.52 -12.37
C PRO A 10 -8.60 17.41 -11.00
N LEU A 11 -9.54 16.47 -10.86
CA LEU A 11 -10.19 16.09 -9.61
C LEU A 11 -10.18 14.56 -9.53
N ILE A 12 -9.77 14.03 -8.37
CA ILE A 12 -9.81 12.60 -8.06
C ILE A 12 -10.70 12.39 -6.84
N ASN A 13 -11.57 11.38 -6.93
CA ASN A 13 -12.29 10.90 -5.76
C ASN A 13 -11.48 9.81 -5.04
N LEU A 14 -11.27 9.96 -3.73
CA LEU A 14 -10.73 8.95 -2.83
C LEU A 14 -11.87 8.18 -2.15
N ILE A 15 -11.65 6.91 -1.85
CA ILE A 15 -12.61 6.11 -1.09
C ILE A 15 -12.25 6.20 0.40
N PRO A 16 -13.19 6.60 1.28
CA PRO A 16 -12.92 6.72 2.71
C PRO A 16 -12.61 5.37 3.35
N ASN A 17 -11.78 5.37 4.40
CA ASN A 17 -11.43 4.20 5.21
C ASN A 17 -10.85 3.02 4.41
N THR A 18 -10.11 3.30 3.34
CA THR A 18 -9.41 2.30 2.50
C THR A 18 -7.90 2.33 2.73
N ALA A 19 -7.49 2.54 3.99
CA ALA A 19 -6.11 2.70 4.44
C ALA A 19 -5.38 3.88 3.74
N ILE A 20 -4.17 3.65 3.22
CA ILE A 20 -3.32 4.68 2.60
C ILE A 20 -3.40 4.55 1.08
N GLN A 21 -3.80 5.62 0.42
CA GLN A 21 -3.89 5.70 -1.04
C GLN A 21 -2.71 6.46 -1.62
N PHE A 22 -2.20 5.99 -2.76
CA PHE A 22 -1.00 6.52 -3.39
C PHE A 22 -1.30 7.14 -4.77
N LEU A 23 -0.68 8.28 -5.04
CA LEU A 23 -0.61 8.88 -6.38
C LEU A 23 0.86 9.05 -6.78
N ASP A 24 1.23 8.52 -7.94
CA ASP A 24 2.62 8.53 -8.42
C ASP A 24 2.77 9.46 -9.62
N PHE A 25 3.89 10.20 -9.62
CA PHE A 25 4.24 11.17 -10.64
C PHE A 25 5.73 11.08 -10.97
N GLY A 26 6.11 11.63 -12.12
CA GLY A 26 7.50 11.76 -12.55
C GLY A 26 7.72 13.11 -13.21
N PHE A 27 8.96 13.60 -13.15
CA PHE A 27 9.36 14.79 -13.86
C PHE A 27 10.87 14.77 -14.18
N ASN A 28 11.27 15.56 -15.17
CA ASN A 28 12.67 15.84 -15.45
C ASN A 28 13.09 17.13 -14.73
N LEU A 29 13.91 17.02 -13.69
CA LEU A 29 14.32 18.18 -12.88
C LEU A 29 15.17 19.16 -13.70
N ASN A 30 15.90 18.67 -14.70
CA ASN A 30 16.77 19.50 -15.54
C ASN A 30 15.98 20.47 -16.44
N GLU A 31 14.70 20.17 -16.71
CA GLU A 31 13.80 21.00 -17.51
C GLU A 31 13.08 22.07 -16.65
N ILE A 32 13.21 22.00 -15.33
CA ILE A 32 12.51 22.88 -14.40
C ILE A 32 13.45 23.96 -13.89
N ARG A 33 13.21 25.19 -14.34
CA ARG A 33 13.83 26.39 -13.73
C ARG A 33 13.00 26.83 -12.54
N LEU A 34 13.49 26.55 -11.33
CA LEU A 34 12.87 26.96 -10.08
C LEU A 34 13.92 27.29 -9.02
N SER A 35 13.83 28.51 -8.50
CA SER A 35 14.55 28.97 -7.32
C SER A 35 13.60 29.85 -6.50
N ARG A 36 13.48 29.57 -5.20
CA ARG A 36 12.74 30.44 -4.29
C ARG A 36 13.70 31.38 -3.59
N ALA A 37 13.28 32.63 -3.42
CA ALA A 37 13.97 33.64 -2.64
C ALA A 37 13.21 33.89 -1.33
N PHE A 38 13.95 34.19 -0.28
CA PHE A 38 13.43 34.42 1.06
C PHE A 38 14.19 35.56 1.73
N LEU A 39 13.50 36.36 2.53
CA LEU A 39 14.12 37.15 3.58
C LEU A 39 14.30 36.22 4.78
N ALA A 40 15.54 36.03 5.22
CA ALA A 40 15.87 35.17 6.35
C ALA A 40 16.19 36.02 7.59
N GLU A 41 15.33 35.95 8.60
CA GLU A 41 15.48 36.63 9.87
C GLU A 41 15.63 35.62 11.00
N THR A 42 16.18 36.03 12.14
CA THR A 42 16.26 35.17 13.33
C THR A 42 15.01 35.36 14.17
N GLY A 43 14.21 34.31 14.31
CA GLY A 43 13.03 34.30 15.17
C GLY A 43 13.38 34.38 16.66
N ALA A 44 12.37 34.63 17.49
CA ALA A 44 12.54 34.78 18.95
C ALA A 44 13.10 33.52 19.64
N ASP A 45 12.91 32.34 19.04
CA ASP A 45 13.44 31.06 19.52
C ASP A 45 14.82 30.69 18.93
N GLY A 46 15.45 31.65 18.23
CA GLY A 46 16.73 31.50 17.56
C GLY A 46 16.67 30.75 16.23
N ARG A 47 15.50 30.27 15.79
CA ARG A 47 15.35 29.55 14.52
C ARG A 47 15.18 30.54 13.35
N PRO A 48 15.51 30.13 12.12
CA PRO A 48 15.26 30.97 10.95
C PRO A 48 13.75 31.18 10.76
N LEU A 49 13.36 32.43 10.52
CA LEU A 49 12.06 32.83 10.00
C LEU A 49 12.26 33.20 8.53
N LEU A 50 11.56 32.51 7.63
CA LEU A 50 11.67 32.74 6.19
C LEU A 50 10.40 33.39 5.67
N THR A 51 10.51 34.63 5.22
CA THR A 51 9.45 35.32 4.47
C THR A 51 9.71 35.14 2.98
N PRO A 52 8.78 34.52 2.21
CA PRO A 52 8.89 34.43 0.77
C PRO A 52 9.07 35.78 0.08
N LEU A 53 9.94 35.79 -0.92
CA LEU A 53 10.20 36.96 -1.76
C LEU A 53 9.79 36.67 -3.21
N TYR A 54 9.15 37.66 -3.82
CA TYR A 54 8.69 37.65 -5.21
C TYR A 54 9.55 38.62 -6.02
N ALA A 55 10.03 38.17 -7.17
CA ALA A 55 10.86 39.01 -8.04
C ALA A 55 9.98 40.07 -8.72
N ASP A 56 10.47 41.31 -8.73
CA ASP A 56 9.94 42.38 -9.57
C ASP A 56 10.88 42.55 -10.78
N ASP A 57 10.43 42.05 -11.93
CA ASP A 57 11.20 42.07 -13.18
C ASP A 57 11.53 43.51 -13.66
N ALA A 58 10.76 44.52 -13.24
CA ALA A 58 10.98 45.90 -13.66
C ALA A 58 12.12 46.57 -12.89
N SER A 59 12.23 46.32 -11.58
CA SER A 59 13.26 46.90 -10.73
C SER A 59 14.48 46.01 -10.51
N GLY A 60 14.36 44.71 -10.82
CA GLY A 60 15.37 43.69 -10.49
C GLY A 60 15.49 43.44 -8.98
N GLN A 61 14.54 43.94 -8.18
CA GLN A 61 14.49 43.77 -6.73
C GLN A 61 13.48 42.69 -6.35
N PHE A 62 13.45 42.35 -5.07
CA PHE A 62 12.42 41.48 -4.52
C PHE A 62 11.38 42.30 -3.76
N ALA A 63 10.18 41.77 -3.63
CA ALA A 63 9.17 42.28 -2.72
C ALA A 63 8.60 41.13 -1.89
N THR A 64 8.28 41.40 -0.64
CA THR A 64 7.43 40.55 0.19
C THR A 64 5.96 40.70 -0.25
N HIS A 65 5.07 39.82 0.24
CA HIS A 65 3.65 39.85 -0.12
C HIS A 65 2.96 41.18 0.25
N ASP A 66 3.36 41.83 1.35
CA ASP A 66 2.88 43.14 1.78
C ASP A 66 3.50 44.33 1.02
N GLY A 67 4.32 44.06 0.01
CA GLY A 67 4.90 45.08 -0.89
C GLY A 67 6.18 45.74 -0.38
N LYS A 68 6.76 45.27 0.73
CA LYS A 68 8.05 45.77 1.22
C LYS A 68 9.16 45.32 0.27
N THR A 69 9.87 46.29 -0.29
CA THR A 69 10.99 46.05 -1.19
C THR A 69 12.23 45.53 -0.45
N VAL A 70 12.87 44.51 -1.02
CA VAL A 70 14.06 43.83 -0.49
C VAL A 70 15.12 43.79 -1.59
N LYS A 71 16.36 44.19 -1.24
CA LYS A 71 17.47 44.19 -2.19
C LYS A 71 17.92 42.75 -2.48
N PRO A 72 18.37 42.42 -3.70
CA PRO A 72 18.86 41.07 -4.04
C PRO A 72 19.96 40.55 -3.12
N GLU A 73 20.84 41.42 -2.62
CA GLU A 73 21.92 41.08 -1.68
C GLU A 73 21.42 40.58 -0.31
N GLN A 74 20.18 40.92 0.05
CA GLN A 74 19.53 40.51 1.30
C GLN A 74 18.70 39.23 1.13
N ALA A 75 18.49 38.79 -0.11
CA ALA A 75 17.67 37.63 -0.41
C ALA A 75 18.49 36.35 -0.27
N TYR A 76 18.06 35.46 0.61
CA TYR A 76 18.53 34.09 0.67
C TYR A 76 17.77 33.25 -0.36
N SER A 77 18.48 32.56 -1.26
CA SER A 77 17.86 31.78 -2.33
C SER A 77 18.20 30.30 -2.25
N LEU A 78 17.22 29.45 -2.55
CA LEU A 78 17.40 28.00 -2.63
C LEU A 78 16.72 27.45 -3.89
N ASN A 79 17.49 26.71 -4.69
CA ASN A 79 17.02 26.14 -5.96
C ASN A 79 16.43 24.72 -5.79
N ALA A 80 15.62 24.31 -6.76
CA ALA A 80 14.94 23.01 -6.73
C ALA A 80 15.90 21.81 -6.66
N ALA A 81 17.08 21.89 -7.27
CA ALA A 81 18.08 20.82 -7.23
C ALA A 81 18.64 20.61 -5.82
N LYS A 82 19.01 21.70 -5.13
CA LYS A 82 19.46 21.64 -3.74
C LYS A 82 18.32 21.17 -2.82
N ALA A 83 17.09 21.64 -3.05
CA ALA A 83 15.92 21.22 -2.29
C ALA A 83 15.66 19.71 -2.41
N ALA A 84 15.67 19.20 -3.65
CA ALA A 84 15.47 17.79 -3.96
C ALA A 84 16.56 16.91 -3.32
N MET A 85 17.82 17.36 -3.36
CA MET A 85 18.94 16.66 -2.74
C MET A 85 18.83 16.61 -1.20
N ILE A 86 18.44 17.72 -0.54
CA ILE A 86 18.29 17.78 0.92
C ILE A 86 17.20 16.82 1.40
N LEU A 87 16.09 16.73 0.66
CA LEU A 87 14.89 15.99 1.06
C LEU A 87 14.70 14.68 0.28
N ASP A 88 15.75 14.17 -0.39
CA ASP A 88 15.69 12.92 -1.14
C ASP A 88 15.25 11.76 -0.25
N ARG A 89 14.24 11.01 -0.72
CA ARG A 89 13.63 9.84 -0.07
C ARG A 89 12.98 10.12 1.28
N ALA A 90 12.87 11.39 1.70
CA ALA A 90 12.14 11.76 2.91
C ALA A 90 10.63 11.76 2.66
N TRP A 91 9.86 11.18 3.57
CA TRP A 91 8.42 11.41 3.65
C TRP A 91 8.18 12.75 4.33
N LEU A 92 7.50 13.67 3.65
CA LEU A 92 7.27 15.04 4.11
C LEU A 92 5.78 15.26 4.38
N PRO A 93 5.38 15.83 5.54
CA PRO A 93 4.05 16.43 5.67
C PRO A 93 3.88 17.55 4.66
N ILE A 94 2.74 17.59 3.99
CA ILE A 94 2.41 18.62 2.99
C ILE A 94 1.02 19.22 3.30
N PRO A 95 0.84 20.53 3.06
CA PRO A 95 -0.44 21.22 3.29
C PRO A 95 -1.42 20.93 2.15
N PHE A 96 -2.02 19.74 2.17
CA PHE A 96 -3.17 19.39 1.33
C PHE A 96 -4.44 19.78 2.08
N LEU A 97 -4.87 21.04 1.89
CA LEU A 97 -5.85 21.69 2.76
C LEU A 97 -7.24 21.69 2.12
N ARG A 98 -8.27 21.80 2.96
CA ARG A 98 -9.66 21.97 2.50
C ARG A 98 -9.83 23.32 1.82
N ILE A 99 -10.42 23.34 0.64
CA ILE A 99 -10.73 24.55 -0.11
C ILE A 99 -11.97 25.21 0.50
N ARG A 100 -11.77 26.37 1.13
CA ARG A 100 -12.86 27.22 1.64
C ARG A 100 -13.55 28.00 0.52
N GLU A 101 -12.76 28.53 -0.41
CA GLU A 101 -13.27 29.30 -1.56
C GLU A 101 -12.49 28.96 -2.83
N ARG A 102 -13.22 28.57 -3.87
CA ARG A 102 -12.61 28.27 -5.18
C ARG A 102 -12.32 29.57 -5.92
N ARG A 103 -11.06 29.76 -6.24
CA ARG A 103 -10.57 30.82 -7.13
C ARG A 103 -9.96 30.24 -8.42
N PRO A 104 -9.85 31.03 -9.51
CA PRO A 104 -9.15 30.64 -10.73
C PRO A 104 -7.67 30.29 -10.48
N ASN A 105 -7.03 29.62 -11.45
CA ASN A 105 -5.58 29.34 -11.47
C ASN A 105 -4.99 28.57 -10.27
N HIS A 106 -5.80 27.76 -9.57
CA HIS A 106 -5.36 26.99 -8.39
C HIS A 106 -4.95 27.85 -7.17
N ASP A 107 -5.30 29.14 -7.16
CA ASP A 107 -5.03 30.07 -6.05
C ASP A 107 -6.21 30.13 -5.09
N HIS A 108 -6.69 28.97 -4.65
CA HIS A 108 -7.85 28.84 -3.77
C HIS A 108 -7.59 29.45 -2.39
N LEU A 109 -8.66 29.81 -1.67
CA LEU A 109 -8.56 30.04 -0.23
C LEU A 109 -8.78 28.75 0.52
N PHE A 110 -7.97 28.50 1.52
CA PHE A 110 -7.99 27.28 2.31
C PHE A 110 -8.42 27.54 3.75
N ASP A 111 -8.90 26.47 4.38
CA ASP A 111 -9.00 26.40 5.83
C ASP A 111 -7.68 25.94 6.45
N ASN A 112 -7.51 26.18 7.75
CA ASN A 112 -6.36 25.70 8.50
C ASN A 112 -6.48 24.19 8.80
N GLY A 113 -6.25 23.37 7.78
CA GLY A 113 -6.23 21.91 7.86
C GLY A 113 -6.91 21.23 6.67
N PRO A 114 -6.91 19.89 6.62
CA PRO A 114 -6.39 18.98 7.65
C PRO A 114 -4.85 18.87 7.64
N THR A 115 -4.23 18.71 8.82
CA THR A 115 -2.76 18.85 8.95
C THR A 115 -1.95 17.55 8.89
N ASN A 116 -2.54 16.39 9.17
CA ASN A 116 -1.83 15.12 9.25
C ASN A 116 -2.58 13.99 8.52
N TRP A 117 -2.78 14.17 7.21
CA TRP A 117 -3.43 13.19 6.33
C TRP A 117 -2.78 13.04 4.94
N ALA A 118 -1.83 13.92 4.59
CA ALA A 118 -1.14 13.91 3.30
C ALA A 118 0.38 13.94 3.49
N ARG A 119 1.10 13.13 2.70
CA ARG A 119 2.57 13.09 2.66
C ARG A 119 3.06 13.09 1.22
N ALA A 120 4.23 13.68 0.99
CA ALA A 120 4.98 13.56 -0.27
C ALA A 120 6.31 12.86 -0.03
N ARG A 121 6.77 12.07 -1.00
CA ARG A 121 8.13 11.58 -1.06
C ARG A 121 8.70 11.77 -2.45
N LEU A 122 9.79 12.52 -2.53
CA LEU A 122 10.54 12.77 -3.75
C LEU A 122 11.77 11.85 -3.78
N VAL A 123 12.08 11.29 -4.95
CA VAL A 123 13.22 10.40 -5.16
C VAL A 123 13.93 10.72 -6.45
N GLU A 124 15.25 10.87 -6.38
CA GLU A 124 16.11 10.84 -7.57
C GLU A 124 16.28 9.40 -8.07
N LEU A 125 16.07 9.19 -9.38
CA LEU A 125 16.27 7.90 -10.03
C LEU A 125 17.75 7.70 -10.39
N PRO A 126 18.29 6.47 -10.26
CA PRO A 126 19.68 6.18 -10.68
C PRO A 126 19.96 6.47 -12.16
N ALA A 127 18.92 6.36 -12.99
CA ALA A 127 18.91 6.76 -14.39
C ALA A 127 17.49 7.23 -14.75
N PRO A 128 17.33 8.11 -15.75
CA PRO A 128 16.02 8.49 -16.25
C PRO A 128 15.18 7.27 -16.63
N ASP A 129 13.87 7.34 -16.40
CA ASP A 129 12.94 6.29 -16.84
C ASP A 129 12.73 6.31 -18.37
N ALA A 130 11.87 5.40 -18.87
CA ALA A 130 11.55 5.31 -20.29
C ALA A 130 10.89 6.58 -20.88
N GLU A 131 10.32 7.45 -20.04
CA GLU A 131 9.68 8.71 -20.41
C GLU A 131 10.62 9.93 -20.18
N GLY A 132 11.88 9.69 -19.79
CA GLY A 132 12.88 10.73 -19.55
C GLY A 132 12.81 11.39 -18.16
N HIS A 133 11.95 10.91 -17.27
CA HIS A 133 11.85 11.43 -15.92
C HIS A 133 13.08 11.06 -15.10
N THR A 134 13.72 12.07 -14.52
CA THR A 134 14.86 11.92 -13.60
C THR A 134 14.45 11.65 -12.16
N HIS A 135 13.22 12.04 -11.80
CA HIS A 135 12.71 11.98 -10.44
C HIS A 135 11.33 11.33 -10.39
N ARG A 136 11.02 10.71 -9.26
CA ARG A 136 9.69 10.20 -8.91
C ARG A 136 9.15 10.92 -7.70
N VAL A 137 7.84 11.18 -7.71
CA VAL A 137 7.09 11.65 -6.53
C VAL A 137 5.99 10.65 -6.24
N THR A 138 5.93 10.21 -4.99
CA THR A 138 4.78 9.48 -4.47
C THR A 138 4.08 10.37 -3.45
N LEU A 139 2.81 10.68 -3.69
CA LEU A 139 1.93 11.28 -2.69
C LEU A 139 1.17 10.15 -1.99
N ALA A 140 1.09 10.22 -0.67
CA ALA A 140 0.34 9.27 0.16
C ALA A 140 -0.75 10.01 0.94
N PHE A 141 -1.97 9.47 0.89
CA PHE A 141 -3.15 10.03 1.55
C PHE A 141 -3.74 9.00 2.50
N ASP A 142 -3.80 9.35 3.77
CA ASP A 142 -4.50 8.57 4.78
C ASP A 142 -6.01 8.84 4.65
N THR A 143 -6.77 7.82 4.29
CA THR A 143 -8.20 7.93 4.00
C THR A 143 -9.12 7.74 5.21
N GLN A 144 -8.56 7.54 6.41
CA GLN A 144 -9.36 7.44 7.61
C GLN A 144 -10.01 8.79 7.93
N LEU A 145 -11.34 8.77 8.08
CA LEU A 145 -12.10 9.96 8.45
C LEU A 145 -12.11 10.16 9.96
N LEU A 146 -11.90 11.41 10.41
CA LEU A 146 -11.97 11.77 11.83
C LEU A 146 -13.16 12.69 12.12
N PRO A 147 -13.87 12.50 13.24
CA PRO A 147 -14.97 13.37 13.62
C PRO A 147 -14.46 14.77 13.96
N THR A 148 -15.11 15.79 13.38
CA THR A 148 -14.86 17.19 13.74
C THR A 148 -15.39 17.46 15.14
N ARG A 149 -14.58 18.11 15.97
CA ARG A 149 -14.97 18.54 17.33
C ARG A 149 -14.52 19.97 17.55
N GLU A 150 -15.41 20.79 18.11
CA GLU A 150 -15.09 22.18 18.45
C GLU A 150 -13.87 22.25 19.39
N GLY A 151 -12.98 23.20 19.14
CA GLY A 151 -11.75 23.38 19.91
C GLY A 151 -10.68 22.31 19.72
N ARG A 152 -10.88 21.31 18.84
CA ARG A 152 -9.85 20.33 18.48
C ARG A 152 -9.20 20.68 17.14
N PRO A 153 -7.89 20.41 16.97
CA PRO A 153 -7.22 20.61 15.69
C PRO A 153 -7.86 19.80 14.56
N TYR A 154 -7.91 20.38 13.36
CA TYR A 154 -8.37 19.70 12.15
C TYR A 154 -7.22 18.86 11.57
N LEU A 155 -7.18 17.56 11.92
CA LEU A 155 -6.03 16.68 11.65
C LEU A 155 -6.19 15.78 10.42
N ALA A 156 -7.43 15.40 10.09
CA ALA A 156 -7.76 14.58 8.93
C ALA A 156 -9.15 14.97 8.41
N PRO A 157 -9.47 14.68 7.13
CA PRO A 157 -10.82 14.85 6.60
C PRO A 157 -11.88 14.16 7.47
N SER A 158 -13.09 14.71 7.49
CA SER A 158 -14.20 14.23 8.31
C SER A 158 -15.33 13.61 7.49
N ALA A 159 -16.24 12.90 8.18
CA ALA A 159 -17.47 12.43 7.55
C ALA A 159 -18.31 13.58 6.98
N LEU A 160 -18.29 14.76 7.63
CA LEU A 160 -18.98 15.95 7.13
C LEU A 160 -18.34 16.47 5.84
N ASP A 161 -17.00 16.51 5.77
CA ASP A 161 -16.30 16.93 4.55
C ASP A 161 -16.65 16.03 3.35
N MET A 162 -16.72 14.71 3.59
CA MET A 162 -17.18 13.75 2.58
C MET A 162 -18.64 14.00 2.17
N GLN A 163 -19.55 14.17 3.15
CA GLN A 163 -20.98 14.40 2.90
C GLN A 163 -21.26 15.68 2.11
N SER A 164 -20.55 16.76 2.44
CA SER A 164 -20.65 18.05 1.74
C SER A 164 -19.89 18.08 0.41
N GLY A 165 -19.09 17.05 0.11
CA GLY A 165 -18.31 16.97 -1.12
C GLY A 165 -17.17 17.99 -1.16
N GLU A 166 -16.58 18.29 0.00
CA GLU A 166 -15.46 19.23 0.13
C GLU A 166 -14.24 18.78 -0.66
N GLU A 167 -13.56 19.75 -1.29
CA GLU A 167 -12.36 19.49 -2.07
C GLU A 167 -11.10 19.92 -1.33
N PHE A 168 -10.02 19.21 -1.60
CA PHE A 168 -8.71 19.42 -0.98
C PHE A 168 -7.65 19.62 -2.06
N ALA A 169 -6.70 20.53 -1.83
CA ALA A 169 -5.59 20.75 -2.75
C ALA A 169 -4.29 21.12 -2.02
N LEU A 170 -3.17 20.91 -2.70
CA LEU A 170 -1.86 21.35 -2.22
C LEU A 170 -1.74 22.88 -2.31
N SER A 171 -1.36 23.53 -1.21
CA SER A 171 -0.94 24.93 -1.21
C SER A 171 0.58 25.08 -1.04
N ASP A 172 1.13 26.12 -1.66
CA ASP A 172 2.50 26.59 -1.42
C ASP A 172 2.55 28.09 -1.06
N ALA A 173 1.38 28.69 -0.85
CA ALA A 173 1.22 30.09 -0.50
C ALA A 173 1.74 30.38 0.92
N GLU A 174 2.23 31.59 1.14
CA GLU A 174 2.78 32.02 2.42
C GLU A 174 1.75 31.90 3.55
N GLU A 175 0.51 32.33 3.30
CA GLU A 175 -0.59 32.31 4.26
C GLU A 175 -0.89 30.91 4.80
N ASP A 176 -0.75 29.88 3.95
CA ASP A 176 -1.04 28.49 4.30
C ASP A 176 0.18 27.75 4.85
N THR A 177 1.37 28.07 4.35
CA THR A 177 2.60 27.36 4.72
C THR A 177 3.19 27.85 6.04
N SER A 178 2.97 29.12 6.41
CA SER A 178 3.53 29.73 7.63
C SER A 178 3.03 29.04 8.90
N TRP A 179 1.71 29.03 9.14
CA TRP A 179 1.13 28.40 10.33
C TRP A 179 1.27 26.87 10.31
N PHE A 180 1.32 26.26 9.12
CA PHE A 180 1.49 24.80 8.97
C PHE A 180 2.89 24.38 9.41
N LEU A 181 3.91 25.13 9.02
CA LEU A 181 5.29 24.86 9.41
C LEU A 181 5.56 25.21 10.88
N GLU A 182 4.86 26.18 11.45
CA GLU A 182 4.93 26.51 12.89
C GLU A 182 4.44 25.39 13.80
N GLN A 183 3.67 24.42 13.27
CA GLN A 183 3.32 23.21 14.01
C GLN A 183 4.59 22.52 14.51
N GLU A 184 4.72 22.35 15.82
CA GLU A 184 5.96 21.87 16.44
C GLU A 184 6.46 20.55 15.83
N TRP A 185 5.52 19.64 15.55
CA TRP A 185 5.82 18.34 14.96
C TRP A 185 6.30 18.42 13.51
N VAL A 186 5.78 19.37 12.70
CA VAL A 186 6.20 19.59 11.30
C VAL A 186 7.58 20.21 11.27
N ARG A 187 7.78 21.25 12.09
CA ARG A 187 9.07 21.94 12.21
C ARG A 187 10.20 21.00 12.60
N GLU A 188 9.95 20.16 13.61
CA GLU A 188 10.92 19.15 14.04
C GLU A 188 11.14 18.08 12.98
N TRP A 189 10.09 17.70 12.25
CA TRP A 189 10.18 16.73 11.16
C TRP A 189 11.11 17.19 10.04
N VAL A 190 10.94 18.44 9.57
CA VAL A 190 11.81 19.05 8.55
C VAL A 190 13.25 19.15 9.07
N HIS A 191 13.42 19.56 10.32
CA HIS A 191 14.73 19.66 10.96
C HIS A 191 15.46 18.31 11.03
N GLN A 192 14.78 17.24 11.44
CA GLN A 192 15.39 15.90 11.54
C GLN A 192 15.85 15.34 10.19
N HIS A 193 15.08 15.58 9.12
CA HIS A 193 15.51 15.18 7.78
C HIS A 193 16.70 15.99 7.29
N PHE A 194 16.70 17.31 7.52
CA PHE A 194 17.86 18.15 7.21
C PHE A 194 19.10 17.74 8.01
N HIS A 195 18.96 17.43 9.30
CA HIS A 195 20.03 16.90 10.13
C HIS A 195 20.56 15.57 9.60
N ALA A 196 19.69 14.64 9.19
CA ALA A 196 20.09 13.37 8.60
C ALA A 196 20.88 13.57 7.30
N TYR A 197 20.47 14.52 6.46
CA TYR A 197 21.21 14.91 5.26
C TYR A 197 22.60 15.47 5.58
N GLU A 198 22.70 16.46 6.49
CA GLU A 198 23.99 17.06 6.87
C GLU A 198 24.94 16.05 7.53
N ARG A 199 24.42 15.11 8.34
CA ARG A 199 25.22 14.03 8.91
C ARG A 199 25.85 13.16 7.84
N ARG A 200 25.11 12.81 6.79
CA ARG A 200 25.64 12.02 5.66
C ARG A 200 26.65 12.84 4.86
N ARG A 201 26.35 14.11 4.58
CA ARG A 201 27.21 15.01 3.78
C ARG A 201 28.56 15.29 4.45
N ARG A 202 28.56 15.49 5.78
CA ARG A 202 29.77 15.84 6.54
C ARG A 202 30.53 14.61 7.08
N ALA A 203 30.00 13.40 6.93
CA ALA A 203 30.61 12.19 7.46
C ALA A 203 32.09 12.04 7.05
N PRO A 204 33.00 11.69 7.97
CA PRO A 204 32.76 11.27 9.35
C PRO A 204 32.73 12.41 10.39
N ARG A 205 32.78 13.69 9.97
CA ARG A 205 32.75 14.83 10.90
C ARG A 205 31.37 14.92 11.58
N ARG A 206 31.37 15.27 12.86
CA ARG A 206 30.13 15.56 13.59
C ARG A 206 29.49 16.85 13.05
N VAL A 207 28.18 16.87 13.06
CA VAL A 207 27.37 18.07 12.76
C VAL A 207 27.23 18.86 14.06
N ASP A 208 27.41 20.18 14.00
CA ASP A 208 27.09 21.06 15.11
C ASP A 208 25.59 21.35 15.12
N GLU A 209 24.90 20.90 16.18
CA GLU A 209 23.46 21.08 16.35
C GLU A 209 23.06 22.56 16.48
N ALA A 210 23.91 23.40 17.08
CA ALA A 210 23.63 24.83 17.22
C ALA A 210 23.72 25.54 15.87
N GLU A 211 24.72 25.19 15.05
CA GLU A 211 24.86 25.67 13.67
C GLU A 211 23.66 25.23 12.82
N LEU A 212 23.27 23.95 12.92
CA LEU A 212 22.18 23.39 12.12
C LEU A 212 20.83 24.03 12.45
N ARG A 213 20.58 24.31 13.73
CA ARG A 213 19.29 24.85 14.21
C ARG A 213 19.01 26.26 13.72
N VAL A 214 20.04 27.04 13.43
CA VAL A 214 19.92 28.40 12.86
C VAL A 214 20.00 28.42 11.33
N ASN A 215 20.26 27.28 10.69
CA ASN A 215 20.45 27.19 9.25
C ASN A 215 19.10 27.15 8.50
N PRO A 216 18.86 28.07 7.53
CA PRO A 216 17.58 28.15 6.81
C PRO A 216 17.37 27.05 5.77
N ASP A 217 18.41 26.30 5.38
CA ASP A 217 18.38 25.34 4.27
C ASP A 217 17.24 24.31 4.40
N GLY A 218 16.99 23.76 5.59
CA GLY A 218 15.95 22.74 5.80
C GLY A 218 14.54 23.27 5.53
N GLN A 219 14.20 24.43 6.10
CA GLN A 219 12.91 25.10 5.89
C GLN A 219 12.75 25.58 4.45
N ALA A 220 13.79 26.21 3.90
CA ALA A 220 13.81 26.67 2.52
C ALA A 220 13.66 25.50 1.53
N ALA A 221 14.29 24.35 1.81
CA ALA A 221 14.13 23.14 1.01
C ALA A 221 12.69 22.63 1.03
N TRP A 222 12.04 22.58 2.19
CA TRP A 222 10.64 22.15 2.29
C TRP A 222 9.71 23.08 1.50
N LEU A 223 9.83 24.40 1.69
CA LEU A 223 9.07 25.41 0.94
C LEU A 223 9.32 25.34 -0.57
N THR A 224 10.57 25.09 -0.98
CA THR A 224 10.94 24.95 -2.39
C THR A 224 10.40 23.66 -3.00
N VAL A 225 10.37 22.56 -2.24
CA VAL A 225 9.76 21.29 -2.69
C VAL A 225 8.25 21.46 -2.88
N LEU A 226 7.53 22.18 -2.01
CA LEU A 226 6.10 22.42 -2.23
C LEU A 226 5.81 23.13 -3.56
N THR A 227 6.55 24.20 -3.85
CA THR A 227 6.45 24.92 -5.13
C THR A 227 6.90 24.05 -6.30
N LEU A 228 7.93 23.22 -6.11
CA LEU A 228 8.35 22.23 -7.12
C LEU A 228 7.23 21.24 -7.42
N LEU A 229 6.54 20.72 -6.41
CA LEU A 229 5.41 19.81 -6.59
C LEU A 229 4.29 20.49 -7.40
N LYS A 230 3.87 21.71 -7.04
CA LYS A 230 2.84 22.42 -7.82
C LYS A 230 3.26 22.70 -9.27
N LYS A 231 4.52 23.06 -9.51
CA LYS A 231 5.03 23.39 -10.85
C LYS A 231 5.29 22.16 -11.72
N ALA A 232 5.89 21.12 -11.16
CA ALA A 232 6.37 19.94 -11.88
C ALA A 232 5.30 18.85 -12.02
N VAL A 233 4.52 18.67 -10.97
CA VAL A 233 3.54 17.58 -10.85
C VAL A 233 2.12 18.10 -11.03
N ASN A 234 1.85 19.32 -10.57
CA ASN A 234 0.52 19.91 -10.49
C ASN A 234 -0.52 18.94 -9.88
N PRO A 235 -0.40 18.60 -8.58
CA PRO A 235 -1.24 17.59 -7.96
C PRO A 235 -2.74 17.89 -8.14
N PRO A 236 -3.55 16.87 -8.46
CA PRO A 236 -4.98 17.06 -8.67
C PRO A 236 -5.67 17.44 -7.35
N ARG A 237 -6.83 18.08 -7.48
CA ARG A 237 -7.73 18.24 -6.34
C ARG A 237 -8.26 16.87 -5.92
N LEU A 238 -8.55 16.72 -4.64
CA LEU A 238 -9.06 15.50 -4.06
C LEU A 238 -10.42 15.76 -3.42
N ARG A 239 -11.30 14.77 -3.49
CA ARG A 239 -12.57 14.72 -2.76
C ARG A 239 -12.79 13.30 -2.28
N PHE A 240 -13.62 13.09 -1.26
CA PHE A 240 -14.07 11.74 -0.92
C PHE A 240 -15.35 11.36 -1.67
N THR A 241 -15.40 10.12 -2.18
CA THR A 241 -16.67 9.55 -2.65
C THR A 241 -17.62 9.44 -1.47
N PHE A 242 -18.82 9.99 -1.63
CA PHE A 242 -19.89 9.81 -0.67
C PHE A 242 -20.34 8.35 -0.64
N VAL A 243 -20.09 7.65 0.47
CA VAL A 243 -20.56 6.28 0.68
C VAL A 243 -21.72 6.33 1.67
N ASP A 244 -22.87 5.78 1.26
CA ASP A 244 -24.08 5.69 2.06
C ASP A 244 -24.68 4.29 1.89
N ASP A 245 -25.25 3.78 2.98
CA ASP A 245 -25.92 2.48 3.04
C ASP A 245 -27.42 2.59 2.68
N GLY A 246 -27.91 3.82 2.49
CA GLY A 246 -29.29 4.11 2.12
C GLY A 246 -29.67 3.81 0.65
N PRO A 247 -30.96 3.67 0.35
CA PRO A 247 -31.47 3.36 -1.01
C PRO A 247 -31.17 4.43 -2.08
N THR A 248 -30.70 5.62 -1.68
CA THR A 248 -30.23 6.72 -2.54
C THR A 248 -28.83 6.50 -3.11
N ALA A 249 -28.06 5.51 -2.64
CA ALA A 249 -26.68 5.25 -3.04
C ALA A 249 -26.50 4.53 -4.41
N ARG A 250 -27.46 4.65 -5.34
CA ARG A 250 -27.46 3.87 -6.61
C ARG A 250 -26.20 4.01 -7.46
N LEU A 251 -25.51 5.16 -7.42
CA LEU A 251 -24.27 5.40 -8.20
C LEU A 251 -22.98 5.01 -7.45
N ASN A 252 -23.05 4.83 -6.13
CA ASN A 252 -21.90 4.53 -5.27
C ASN A 252 -22.04 3.17 -4.58
N ARG A 253 -22.90 2.29 -5.12
CA ARG A 253 -23.03 0.92 -4.63
C ARG A 253 -21.65 0.25 -4.77
N PRO A 254 -21.12 -0.36 -3.69
CA PRO A 254 -19.83 -1.03 -3.76
C PRO A 254 -19.81 -2.09 -4.86
N VAL A 255 -18.72 -2.10 -5.63
CA VAL A 255 -18.39 -3.19 -6.55
C VAL A 255 -17.67 -4.26 -5.75
N ASP A 256 -18.18 -5.49 -5.82
CA ASP A 256 -17.57 -6.62 -5.15
C ASP A 256 -16.33 -7.07 -5.92
N VAL A 257 -15.29 -7.44 -5.17
CA VAL A 257 -14.01 -7.88 -5.70
C VAL A 257 -13.62 -9.18 -5.02
N ASP A 258 -13.52 -10.24 -5.81
CA ASP A 258 -12.97 -11.51 -5.35
C ASP A 258 -11.45 -11.50 -5.52
N VAL A 259 -10.73 -11.91 -4.48
CA VAL A 259 -9.28 -12.08 -4.51
C VAL A 259 -8.97 -13.56 -4.64
N VAL A 260 -8.34 -13.95 -5.75
CA VAL A 260 -7.86 -15.31 -5.98
C VAL A 260 -6.38 -15.35 -5.63
N LEU A 261 -5.99 -16.24 -4.72
CA LEU A 261 -4.61 -16.38 -4.25
C LEU A 261 -4.15 -17.82 -4.41
N ASP A 262 -2.97 -17.97 -5.01
CA ASP A 262 -2.21 -19.21 -4.95
C ASP A 262 -0.93 -18.96 -4.15
N ILE A 263 -0.93 -19.48 -2.92
CA ILE A 263 0.20 -19.34 -2.00
C ILE A 263 1.02 -20.62 -2.10
N GLY A 264 2.01 -20.66 -2.98
CA GLY A 264 2.93 -21.78 -3.08
C GLY A 264 4.02 -21.74 -2.00
N ASN A 265 4.79 -22.83 -1.90
CA ASN A 265 5.96 -22.89 -1.03
C ASN A 265 7.06 -21.90 -1.45
N SER A 266 7.29 -21.74 -2.75
CA SER A 266 8.38 -20.90 -3.28
C SER A 266 7.88 -19.59 -3.86
N ARG A 267 6.71 -19.61 -4.51
CA ARG A 267 6.11 -18.46 -5.17
C ARG A 267 4.66 -18.31 -4.74
N THR A 268 4.22 -17.07 -4.62
CA THR A 268 2.82 -16.70 -4.45
C THR A 268 2.40 -15.86 -5.64
N CYS A 269 1.19 -16.10 -6.16
CA CYS A 269 0.56 -15.22 -7.13
C CYS A 269 -0.86 -14.88 -6.69
N GLY A 270 -1.41 -13.80 -7.26
CA GLY A 270 -2.75 -13.36 -6.93
C GLY A 270 -3.40 -12.58 -8.08
N MET A 271 -4.72 -12.60 -8.08
CA MET A 271 -5.56 -11.88 -9.04
C MET A 271 -6.79 -11.34 -8.33
N LEU A 272 -7.28 -10.19 -8.77
CA LEU A 272 -8.52 -9.58 -8.33
C LEU A 272 -9.52 -9.64 -9.47
N MET A 273 -10.78 -9.92 -9.17
CA MET A 273 -11.87 -10.02 -10.15
C MET A 273 -13.05 -9.18 -9.68
N GLU A 274 -13.45 -8.16 -10.44
CA GLU A 274 -14.66 -7.41 -10.11
C GLU A 274 -15.89 -8.23 -10.51
N THR A 275 -16.85 -8.39 -9.60
CA THR A 275 -18.13 -9.03 -9.85
C THR A 275 -19.22 -7.97 -9.88
N SER A 276 -19.76 -7.72 -11.08
CA SER A 276 -20.78 -6.70 -11.29
C SER A 276 -22.19 -7.32 -11.23
N GLY A 277 -22.63 -7.68 -10.02
CA GLY A 277 -23.99 -8.16 -9.78
C GLY A 277 -24.37 -9.42 -10.58
N ASP A 278 -25.59 -9.44 -11.16
CA ASP A 278 -26.16 -10.60 -11.87
C ASP A 278 -25.54 -10.88 -13.25
N ALA A 279 -24.56 -10.08 -13.70
CA ALA A 279 -23.88 -10.30 -14.97
C ALA A 279 -22.93 -11.51 -14.88
N PRO A 280 -22.79 -12.32 -15.94
CA PRO A 280 -21.79 -13.39 -15.98
C PRO A 280 -20.39 -12.80 -15.77
N VAL A 281 -19.57 -13.47 -14.96
CA VAL A 281 -18.18 -13.06 -14.71
C VAL A 281 -17.42 -12.98 -16.03
N ASP A 282 -17.06 -11.77 -16.46
CA ASP A 282 -16.15 -11.58 -17.59
C ASP A 282 -14.70 -11.67 -17.09
N MET A 283 -13.91 -12.58 -17.67
CA MET A 283 -12.48 -12.68 -17.35
C MET A 283 -11.72 -11.39 -17.71
N ASN A 284 -12.26 -10.53 -18.57
CA ASN A 284 -11.71 -9.20 -18.84
C ASN A 284 -11.78 -8.25 -17.63
N ASP A 285 -12.67 -8.52 -16.66
CA ASP A 285 -12.78 -7.75 -15.42
C ASP A 285 -11.77 -8.18 -14.35
N SER A 286 -10.89 -9.12 -14.68
CA SER A 286 -9.78 -9.55 -13.82
C SER A 286 -8.53 -8.67 -13.95
N TYR A 287 -7.67 -8.71 -12.93
CA TYR A 287 -6.38 -8.02 -12.93
C TYR A 287 -5.43 -8.59 -11.90
N ARG A 288 -4.13 -8.56 -12.20
CA ARG A 288 -3.09 -9.11 -11.32
C ARG A 288 -3.03 -8.34 -10.00
N LEU A 289 -2.76 -9.07 -8.92
CA LEU A 289 -2.34 -8.50 -7.65
C LEU A 289 -0.98 -7.82 -7.85
N VAL A 290 -0.88 -6.57 -7.42
CA VAL A 290 0.34 -5.76 -7.49
C VAL A 290 0.73 -5.38 -6.08
N LEU A 291 1.93 -5.78 -5.68
CA LEU A 291 2.50 -5.45 -4.37
C LEU A 291 3.31 -4.16 -4.49
N ARG A 292 2.95 -3.12 -3.72
CA ARG A 292 3.76 -1.91 -3.61
C ARG A 292 4.86 -2.12 -2.57
N ASP A 293 6.10 -1.79 -2.95
CA ASP A 293 7.24 -1.80 -2.05
C ASP A 293 7.14 -0.61 -1.09
N LEU A 294 6.93 -0.82 0.20
CA LEU A 294 6.78 0.29 1.14
C LEU A 294 8.12 0.87 1.62
N THR A 295 9.21 0.14 1.41
CA THR A 295 10.58 0.65 1.61
C THR A 295 10.96 1.60 0.48
N TYR A 296 10.54 1.27 -0.75
CA TYR A 296 10.71 2.08 -1.97
C TYR A 296 9.38 2.29 -2.70
N PRO A 297 8.48 3.16 -2.22
CA PRO A 297 7.13 3.38 -2.75
C PRO A 297 7.03 3.67 -4.24
N GLU A 298 8.12 4.14 -4.86
CA GLU A 298 8.23 4.33 -6.31
C GLU A 298 8.28 3.00 -7.08
N ARG A 299 8.36 1.86 -6.40
CA ARG A 299 8.45 0.51 -6.98
C ARG A 299 7.23 -0.34 -6.66
N VAL A 300 6.88 -1.18 -7.63
CA VAL A 300 5.82 -2.18 -7.54
C VAL A 300 6.27 -3.51 -8.13
N TYR A 301 5.58 -4.59 -7.77
CA TYR A 301 5.80 -5.95 -8.26
C TYR A 301 4.45 -6.58 -8.66
N ASP A 302 4.31 -6.95 -9.93
CA ASP A 302 3.10 -7.52 -10.54
C ASP A 302 3.30 -8.95 -11.08
N GLU A 303 4.44 -9.55 -10.72
CA GLU A 303 4.84 -10.92 -11.06
C GLU A 303 4.68 -11.86 -9.85
N PRO A 304 4.61 -13.19 -10.06
CA PRO A 304 4.67 -14.16 -8.97
C PRO A 304 5.87 -13.91 -8.05
N CYS A 305 5.59 -13.59 -6.80
CA CYS A 305 6.58 -13.12 -5.85
C CYS A 305 7.06 -14.25 -4.93
N PRO A 306 8.26 -14.16 -4.32
CA PRO A 306 8.71 -15.13 -3.35
C PRO A 306 7.77 -15.24 -2.14
N SER A 307 7.46 -16.47 -1.71
CA SER A 307 6.68 -16.70 -0.49
C SER A 307 7.55 -16.45 0.74
N ARG A 308 7.79 -15.18 1.10
CA ARG A 308 8.62 -14.77 2.23
C ARG A 308 7.89 -13.73 3.07
N VAL A 309 8.15 -13.74 4.38
CA VAL A 309 7.72 -12.71 5.33
C VAL A 309 8.95 -12.12 6.01
N GLU A 310 9.00 -10.81 6.17
CA GLU A 310 9.92 -10.11 7.08
C GLU A 310 9.13 -9.14 7.96
N PHE A 311 9.40 -9.11 9.27
CA PHE A 311 8.82 -8.16 10.21
C PHE A 311 9.49 -6.81 10.07
N VAL A 312 8.73 -5.79 9.68
CA VAL A 312 9.26 -4.44 9.43
C VAL A 312 8.25 -3.41 9.90
N ARG A 313 8.73 -2.35 10.54
CA ARG A 313 7.87 -1.20 10.85
C ARG A 313 7.64 -0.41 9.57
N SER A 314 6.38 -0.33 9.14
CA SER A 314 6.00 0.62 8.10
C SER A 314 6.26 2.05 8.58
N THR A 315 7.00 2.84 7.82
CA THR A 315 7.25 4.24 8.16
C THR A 315 6.91 5.15 6.98
N PHE A 316 5.85 5.95 7.14
CA PHE A 316 5.57 7.10 6.29
C PHE A 316 6.26 8.35 6.89
N GLY A 317 7.51 8.13 7.32
CA GLY A 317 8.35 9.00 8.15
C GLY A 317 8.23 8.75 9.66
N ASP A 318 8.57 9.73 10.49
CA ASP A 318 8.69 9.55 11.95
C ASP A 318 7.32 9.47 12.64
N GLU A 319 6.93 8.27 13.04
CA GLU A 319 5.66 8.02 13.72
C GLU A 319 5.56 8.75 15.07
N LYS A 320 6.65 8.90 15.82
CA LYS A 320 6.63 9.59 17.12
C LYS A 320 6.34 11.08 16.93
N LEU A 321 6.95 11.70 15.92
CA LEU A 321 6.64 13.07 15.56
C LEU A 321 5.21 13.19 15.03
N SER A 322 4.76 12.26 14.19
CA SER A 322 3.37 12.25 13.68
C SER A 322 2.36 12.26 14.82
N ARG A 323 2.59 11.43 15.86
CA ARG A 323 1.73 11.38 17.05
C ARG A 323 1.65 12.69 17.84
N ARG A 324 2.70 13.53 17.79
CA ARG A 324 2.70 14.86 18.43
C ARG A 324 1.74 15.84 17.77
N SER A 325 1.21 15.53 16.58
CA SER A 325 0.08 16.27 16.01
C SER A 325 -1.23 16.09 16.80
N GLY A 326 -1.28 15.12 17.73
CA GLY A 326 -2.49 14.71 18.43
C GLY A 326 -3.27 13.58 17.73
N ARG A 327 -2.80 13.11 16.55
CA ARG A 327 -3.40 11.98 15.82
C ARG A 327 -2.51 10.74 15.96
N SER A 328 -2.93 9.77 16.77
CA SER A 328 -2.15 8.55 17.05
C SER A 328 -2.17 7.51 15.92
N SER A 329 -3.20 7.54 15.08
CA SER A 329 -3.44 6.55 14.01
C SER A 329 -3.04 7.04 12.61
N ALA A 330 -2.31 8.16 12.50
CA ALA A 330 -1.95 8.73 11.21
C ALA A 330 -0.98 7.81 10.44
N PHE A 331 -1.30 7.53 9.18
CA PHE A 331 -0.52 6.71 8.25
C PHE A 331 -0.22 5.30 8.80
N LEU A 332 -1.20 4.72 9.46
CA LEU A 332 -1.07 3.40 10.05
C LEU A 332 -1.14 2.28 9.01
N TRP A 333 -0.20 1.34 9.09
CA TRP A 333 -0.17 0.13 8.26
C TRP A 333 -0.17 -1.11 9.17
N PRO A 334 -1.28 -1.86 9.28
CA PRO A 334 -1.47 -2.79 10.39
C PRO A 334 -0.64 -4.07 10.35
N ALA A 335 -0.29 -4.62 9.19
CA ALA A 335 0.22 -5.99 9.06
C ALA A 335 1.65 -6.23 9.61
N VAL A 336 2.37 -5.18 10.05
CA VAL A 336 3.75 -5.19 10.63
C VAL A 336 4.81 -6.03 9.89
N THR A 337 4.51 -6.46 8.67
CA THR A 337 5.31 -7.37 7.87
C THR A 337 5.37 -6.89 6.43
N ARG A 338 6.36 -7.41 5.70
CA ARG A 338 6.48 -7.33 4.25
C ARG A 338 6.54 -8.71 3.67
N ILE A 339 6.11 -8.81 2.42
CA ILE A 339 6.10 -10.05 1.66
C ILE A 339 6.79 -9.90 0.30
N GLY A 340 7.00 -11.01 -0.40
CA GLY A 340 7.47 -10.98 -1.77
C GLY A 340 8.91 -10.47 -1.91
N PHE A 341 9.14 -9.70 -2.97
CA PHE A 341 10.47 -9.17 -3.30
C PHE A 341 10.96 -8.11 -2.29
N GLU A 342 10.06 -7.34 -1.68
CA GLU A 342 10.43 -6.39 -0.61
C GLU A 342 10.97 -7.16 0.60
N ALA A 343 10.27 -8.21 1.05
CA ALA A 343 10.76 -9.09 2.12
C ALA A 343 12.09 -9.76 1.77
N GLN A 344 12.24 -10.21 0.51
CA GLN A 344 13.51 -10.79 0.07
C GLN A 344 14.66 -9.78 0.15
N ALA A 345 14.46 -8.55 -0.30
CA ALA A 345 15.45 -7.49 -0.20
C ALA A 345 15.77 -7.13 1.26
N LEU A 346 14.76 -7.07 2.13
CA LEU A 346 14.94 -6.75 3.54
C LEU A 346 15.68 -7.86 4.30
N SER A 347 15.52 -9.11 3.89
CA SER A 347 16.22 -10.24 4.53
C SER A 347 17.76 -10.13 4.48
N TYR A 348 18.34 -9.38 3.54
CA TYR A 348 19.78 -9.10 3.51
C TYR A 348 20.26 -8.23 4.68
N PHE A 349 19.35 -7.50 5.33
CA PHE A 349 19.62 -6.70 6.53
C PHE A 349 19.26 -7.44 7.82
N SER A 350 18.91 -8.73 7.73
CA SER A 350 18.72 -9.56 8.92
C SER A 350 20.08 -9.81 9.60
N HIS A 351 20.22 -9.40 10.86
CA HIS A 351 21.45 -9.58 11.62
C HIS A 351 21.34 -10.89 12.41
N GLY A 352 22.07 -11.91 11.97
CA GLY A 352 21.98 -13.28 12.51
C GLY A 352 22.31 -13.44 14.00
N ALA A 353 22.95 -12.46 14.63
CA ALA A 353 23.27 -12.49 16.06
C ALA A 353 22.13 -12.02 16.97
N GLU A 354 21.17 -11.25 16.46
CA GLU A 354 20.19 -10.55 17.30
C GLU A 354 18.80 -11.22 17.34
N GLY A 355 18.49 -12.11 16.38
CA GLY A 355 17.23 -12.84 16.32
C GLY A 355 16.71 -12.97 14.89
N SER A 356 15.70 -13.81 14.68
CA SER A 356 15.07 -13.95 13.36
C SER A 356 14.15 -12.74 13.08
N THR A 357 14.28 -12.15 11.88
CA THR A 357 13.43 -11.04 11.43
C THR A 357 12.34 -11.49 10.46
N GLY A 358 12.41 -12.73 9.97
CA GLY A 358 11.47 -13.23 8.96
C GLY A 358 11.60 -14.72 8.69
N LEU A 359 10.76 -15.22 7.79
CA LEU A 359 10.63 -16.63 7.43
C LEU A 359 10.36 -16.76 5.93
N SER A 360 11.10 -17.66 5.27
CA SER A 360 10.75 -18.13 3.94
C SER A 360 9.76 -19.30 4.00
N SER A 361 8.84 -19.35 3.05
CA SER A 361 7.90 -20.45 2.84
C SER A 361 7.01 -20.72 4.07
N PRO A 362 6.22 -19.75 4.58
CA PRO A 362 5.38 -19.97 5.76
C PRO A 362 4.43 -21.17 5.61
N LYS A 363 3.98 -21.49 4.37
CA LYS A 363 3.14 -22.68 4.08
C LYS A 363 3.81 -23.99 4.49
N ARG A 364 5.13 -24.12 4.34
CA ARG A 364 5.91 -25.30 4.71
C ARG A 364 5.91 -25.57 6.22
N TYR A 365 5.68 -24.53 7.02
CA TYR A 365 5.75 -24.60 8.48
C TYR A 365 4.36 -24.52 9.14
N LEU A 366 3.28 -24.73 8.39
CA LEU A 366 1.92 -24.72 8.96
C LEU A 366 1.76 -25.70 10.12
N TRP A 367 2.46 -26.84 10.07
CA TRP A 367 2.47 -27.86 11.12
C TRP A 367 3.16 -27.41 12.41
N ASP A 368 4.05 -26.41 12.35
CA ASP A 368 4.77 -25.92 13.51
C ASP A 368 3.95 -24.88 14.25
N THR A 369 3.26 -25.35 15.28
CA THR A 369 2.45 -24.55 16.20
C THR A 369 3.18 -24.21 17.50
N ASP A 370 4.43 -24.65 17.67
CA ASP A 370 5.14 -24.45 18.92
C ASP A 370 5.71 -23.02 19.00
N PRO A 371 5.66 -22.38 20.18
CA PRO A 371 6.30 -21.09 20.38
C PRO A 371 7.80 -21.17 20.11
N ARG A 372 8.35 -20.11 19.50
CA ARG A 372 9.79 -20.01 19.26
C ARG A 372 10.55 -19.85 20.56
N HIS A 373 11.78 -20.34 20.60
CA HIS A 373 12.68 -20.09 21.74
C HIS A 373 13.25 -18.66 21.75
N HIS A 374 13.39 -18.05 20.57
CA HIS A 374 13.91 -16.70 20.41
C HIS A 374 12.82 -15.81 19.81
N ALA A 375 12.65 -14.62 20.38
CA ALA A 375 11.66 -13.66 19.94
C ALA A 375 11.94 -13.12 18.53
N TRP A 376 10.88 -12.88 17.78
CA TRP A 376 10.93 -12.15 16.52
C TRP A 376 11.31 -10.69 16.76
N ARG A 377 12.14 -10.16 15.87
CA ARG A 377 12.55 -8.75 15.89
C ARG A 377 12.17 -8.05 14.62
N PHE A 378 11.96 -6.74 14.72
CA PHE A 378 11.84 -5.92 13.54
C PHE A 378 13.18 -5.88 12.78
N ASN A 379 13.10 -5.99 11.47
CA ASN A 379 14.20 -5.71 10.58
C ASN A 379 14.44 -4.19 10.55
N ALA A 380 15.72 -3.80 10.69
CA ALA A 380 16.12 -2.41 10.71
C ALA A 380 16.09 -1.76 9.30
N GLY A 381 16.13 -2.59 8.26
CA GLY A 381 16.12 -2.16 6.88
C GLY A 381 17.34 -1.32 6.49
N PRO A 382 17.31 -0.70 5.30
CA PRO A 382 18.46 0.01 4.74
C PRO A 382 18.72 1.38 5.38
N ALA A 383 17.73 1.96 6.08
CA ALA A 383 17.81 3.32 6.62
C ALA A 383 18.42 3.39 8.03
N ALA A 384 18.40 2.27 8.77
CA ALA A 384 18.98 2.18 10.09
C ALA A 384 20.44 1.70 9.97
N GLY A 385 21.37 2.44 10.59
CA GLY A 385 22.78 2.09 10.65
C GLY A 385 23.08 0.89 11.55
N GLY A 386 22.49 -0.28 11.26
CA GLY A 386 22.80 -1.56 11.90
C GLY A 386 22.39 -1.69 13.37
N GLY A 387 21.34 -0.99 13.81
CA GLY A 387 20.86 -1.06 15.20
C GLY A 387 19.62 -1.94 15.39
N ASP A 388 19.52 -2.58 16.56
CA ASP A 388 18.35 -3.32 17.04
C ASP A 388 17.06 -2.49 16.89
N SER A 389 16.10 -3.00 16.13
CA SER A 389 14.79 -2.36 15.92
C SER A 389 13.73 -2.80 16.92
N GLY A 390 14.13 -3.57 17.93
CA GLY A 390 13.32 -4.04 19.03
C GLY A 390 12.43 -5.24 18.67
N PRO A 391 11.76 -5.82 19.68
CA PRO A 391 10.88 -6.96 19.49
C PRO A 391 9.58 -6.59 18.77
N VAL A 392 8.95 -7.57 18.12
CA VAL A 392 7.67 -7.44 17.41
C VAL A 392 6.49 -7.52 18.39
N THR A 393 6.44 -6.60 19.36
CA THR A 393 5.42 -6.59 20.43
C THR A 393 4.48 -5.39 20.34
N THR A 394 4.54 -4.65 19.23
CA THR A 394 3.75 -3.43 19.00
C THR A 394 3.19 -3.42 17.59
N GLY A 395 2.01 -2.80 17.45
CA GLY A 395 1.28 -2.67 16.19
C GLY A 395 -0.16 -3.16 16.32
N PRO A 396 -1.13 -2.62 15.55
CA PRO A 396 -2.54 -2.95 15.73
C PRO A 396 -2.86 -4.43 15.51
N PHE A 397 -2.25 -5.07 14.50
CA PHE A 397 -2.44 -6.50 14.28
C PHE A 397 -1.83 -7.34 15.41
N VAL A 398 -0.61 -6.98 15.86
CA VAL A 398 0.09 -7.66 16.96
C VAL A 398 -0.64 -7.52 18.28
N GLY A 399 -1.31 -6.39 18.52
CA GLY A 399 -2.10 -6.14 19.73
C GLY A 399 -3.30 -7.09 19.92
N HIS A 400 -3.59 -7.93 18.92
CA HIS A 400 -4.63 -8.96 18.97
C HIS A 400 -4.06 -10.38 19.10
N LEU A 401 -2.75 -10.54 19.32
CA LEU A 401 -2.08 -11.83 19.35
C LEU A 401 -1.44 -12.15 20.71
N ARG A 402 -1.48 -13.43 21.06
CA ARG A 402 -0.73 -14.07 22.15
C ARG A 402 0.74 -14.25 21.76
N GLU A 403 1.57 -14.61 22.74
CA GLU A 403 3.02 -14.80 22.53
C GLU A 403 3.36 -15.86 21.48
N ASP A 404 2.51 -16.87 21.30
CA ASP A 404 2.66 -17.96 20.32
C ASP A 404 2.12 -17.62 18.91
N GLY A 405 1.53 -16.43 18.75
CA GLY A 405 0.97 -15.93 17.50
C GLY A 405 -0.48 -16.37 17.27
N GLU A 406 -1.13 -16.95 18.28
CA GLU A 406 -2.56 -17.20 18.28
C GLU A 406 -3.35 -15.93 18.60
N GLU A 407 -4.62 -15.91 18.22
CA GLU A 407 -5.52 -14.81 18.58
C GLU A 407 -5.73 -14.75 20.11
N LEU A 408 -5.79 -13.53 20.64
CA LEU A 408 -6.11 -13.28 22.04
C LEU A 408 -7.57 -13.64 22.34
N GLU A 409 -7.76 -14.35 23.45
CA GLU A 409 -9.09 -14.49 24.04
C GLU A 409 -9.46 -13.20 24.81
N PRO A 410 -10.76 -12.87 24.93
CA PRO A 410 -11.20 -11.69 25.67
C PRO A 410 -10.66 -11.65 27.10
N GLY A 411 -9.95 -10.57 27.44
CA GLY A 411 -9.39 -10.34 28.79
C GLY A 411 -7.94 -10.79 28.98
N GLU A 412 -7.34 -11.47 27.99
CA GLU A 412 -5.91 -11.79 28.02
C GLU A 412 -5.05 -10.57 27.60
N PRO A 413 -3.85 -10.41 28.18
CA PRO A 413 -2.92 -9.38 27.74
C PRO A 413 -2.28 -9.75 26.40
N PRO A 414 -1.98 -8.76 25.53
CA PRO A 414 -1.26 -9.00 24.29
C PRO A 414 0.17 -9.51 24.53
N ALA A 415 0.77 -10.09 23.49
CA ALA A 415 2.13 -10.61 23.53
C ALA A 415 3.15 -9.61 24.10
N VAL A 416 3.74 -9.94 25.24
CA VAL A 416 4.86 -9.19 25.83
C VAL A 416 6.18 -9.64 25.20
N THR A 417 6.25 -10.90 24.79
CA THR A 417 7.34 -11.46 23.98
C THR A 417 6.78 -12.05 22.68
N ALA A 418 7.37 -11.68 21.55
CA ALA A 418 6.94 -12.16 20.23
C ALA A 418 7.53 -13.54 19.91
N LEU A 419 7.06 -14.60 20.55
CA LEU A 419 7.50 -15.99 20.34
C LEU A 419 6.66 -16.73 19.28
N PHE A 420 6.11 -15.99 18.31
CA PHE A 420 5.16 -16.51 17.34
C PHE A 420 5.63 -17.80 16.67
N SER A 421 4.81 -18.84 16.67
CA SER A 421 5.11 -20.11 16.01
C SER A 421 5.35 -19.91 14.52
N ARG A 422 6.18 -20.74 13.86
CA ARG A 422 6.43 -20.59 12.41
C ARG A 422 5.14 -20.69 11.60
N GLY A 423 4.20 -21.54 12.01
CA GLY A 423 2.90 -21.68 11.36
C GLY A 423 2.01 -20.43 11.49
N SER A 424 2.14 -19.66 12.58
CA SER A 424 1.38 -18.41 12.77
C SER A 424 1.81 -17.30 11.80
N LEU A 425 3.03 -17.34 11.26
CA LEU A 425 3.51 -16.37 10.25
C LEU A 425 2.70 -16.42 8.95
N MET A 426 1.94 -17.50 8.70
CA MET A 426 0.96 -17.52 7.62
C MET A 426 -0.12 -16.46 7.79
N SER A 427 -0.58 -16.20 9.02
CA SER A 427 -1.60 -15.18 9.28
C SER A 427 -1.08 -13.79 8.90
N PHE A 428 0.18 -13.49 9.20
CA PHE A 428 0.82 -12.22 8.83
C PHE A 428 1.01 -12.09 7.32
N PHE A 429 1.44 -13.18 6.65
CA PHE A 429 1.58 -13.19 5.19
C PHE A 429 0.24 -12.86 4.51
N VAL A 430 -0.84 -13.54 4.92
CA VAL A 430 -2.18 -13.30 4.35
C VAL A 430 -2.66 -11.89 4.69
N ALA A 431 -2.45 -11.40 5.91
CA ALA A 431 -2.83 -10.04 6.30
C ALA A 431 -2.18 -8.97 5.40
N GLU A 432 -0.88 -9.08 5.11
CA GLU A 432 -0.18 -8.15 4.21
C GLU A 432 -0.70 -8.26 2.76
N VAL A 433 -0.94 -9.48 2.24
CA VAL A 433 -1.54 -9.67 0.91
C VAL A 433 -2.91 -8.99 0.81
N LEU A 434 -3.77 -9.18 1.82
CA LEU A 434 -5.11 -8.61 1.85
C LEU A 434 -5.08 -7.09 1.89
N LEU A 435 -4.18 -6.52 2.68
CA LEU A 435 -4.02 -5.07 2.77
C LEU A 435 -3.56 -4.46 1.43
N GLN A 436 -2.58 -5.10 0.77
CA GLN A 436 -2.12 -4.69 -0.56
C GLN A 436 -3.26 -4.80 -1.59
N ALA A 437 -4.03 -5.89 -1.58
CA ALA A 437 -5.19 -6.08 -2.45
C ALA A 437 -6.29 -5.03 -2.20
N PHE A 438 -6.60 -4.75 -0.93
CA PHE A 438 -7.63 -3.78 -0.54
C PHE A 438 -7.30 -2.36 -0.99
N ILE A 439 -6.03 -1.96 -0.83
CA ILE A 439 -5.53 -0.66 -1.30
C ILE A 439 -5.52 -0.61 -2.83
N GLN A 440 -5.03 -1.67 -3.48
CA GLN A 440 -4.99 -1.74 -4.95
C GLN A 440 -6.39 -1.59 -5.55
N ALA A 441 -7.38 -2.34 -5.04
CA ALA A 441 -8.75 -2.33 -5.55
C ALA A 441 -9.40 -0.94 -5.44
N ASN A 442 -9.09 -0.18 -4.38
CA ASN A 442 -9.63 1.15 -4.17
C ASN A 442 -8.77 2.30 -4.73
N SER A 443 -7.58 1.98 -5.24
CA SER A 443 -6.66 3.00 -5.75
C SER A 443 -7.24 3.78 -6.94
N PRO A 444 -7.08 5.11 -6.98
CA PRO A 444 -7.55 5.92 -8.10
C PRO A 444 -7.03 5.43 -9.46
N ALA A 445 -5.75 5.05 -9.52
CA ALA A 445 -5.13 4.53 -10.73
C ALA A 445 -5.83 3.27 -11.25
N ARG A 446 -6.24 2.34 -10.37
CA ARG A 446 -6.93 1.11 -10.78
C ARG A 446 -8.39 1.36 -11.12
N ARG A 447 -9.11 2.11 -10.30
CA ARG A 447 -10.54 2.39 -10.54
C ARG A 447 -10.78 3.18 -11.83
N SER A 448 -9.84 4.06 -12.22
CA SER A 448 -9.94 4.82 -13.47
C SER A 448 -9.98 3.95 -14.74
N GLU A 449 -9.51 2.70 -14.67
CA GLU A 449 -9.53 1.74 -15.78
C GLU A 449 -10.83 0.92 -15.83
N ARG A 450 -11.79 1.20 -14.93
CA ARG A 450 -13.01 0.40 -14.75
C ARG A 450 -14.27 1.20 -15.10
N VAL A 451 -15.31 0.49 -15.49
CA VAL A 451 -16.60 1.07 -15.90
C VAL A 451 -17.18 1.96 -14.81
N TYR A 452 -17.23 1.46 -13.57
CA TYR A 452 -17.72 2.21 -12.42
C TYR A 452 -16.56 2.86 -11.67
N SER A 453 -15.87 3.83 -12.28
CA SER A 453 -14.66 4.43 -11.70
C SER A 453 -14.89 5.07 -10.33
N GLU A 454 -16.07 5.63 -10.08
CA GLU A 454 -16.40 6.35 -8.85
C GLU A 454 -16.82 5.46 -7.67
N ALA A 455 -17.23 4.22 -7.97
CA ALA A 455 -17.75 3.31 -6.96
C ALA A 455 -16.62 2.75 -6.07
N PRO A 456 -16.87 2.58 -4.75
CA PRO A 456 -15.93 1.90 -3.87
C PRO A 456 -15.80 0.42 -4.25
N ARG A 457 -14.63 -0.18 -3.98
CA ARG A 457 -14.42 -1.62 -4.10
C ARG A 457 -14.46 -2.26 -2.73
N ARG A 458 -15.25 -3.32 -2.60
CA ARG A 458 -15.32 -4.15 -1.39
C ARG A 458 -14.67 -5.49 -1.71
N LEU A 459 -13.70 -5.92 -0.90
CA LEU A 459 -13.23 -7.30 -1.00
C LEU A 459 -14.37 -8.20 -0.50
N HIS A 460 -14.85 -9.07 -1.37
CA HIS A 460 -16.03 -9.90 -1.11
C HIS A 460 -15.64 -11.32 -0.71
N ARG A 461 -14.79 -11.98 -1.50
CA ARG A 461 -14.23 -13.31 -1.15
C ARG A 461 -12.72 -13.35 -1.30
N VAL A 462 -12.09 -14.21 -0.52
CA VAL A 462 -10.70 -14.63 -0.71
C VAL A 462 -10.71 -16.11 -1.10
N ILE A 463 -10.47 -16.39 -2.37
CA ILE A 463 -10.43 -17.74 -2.93
C ILE A 463 -8.99 -18.21 -2.89
N LEU A 464 -8.68 -19.23 -2.08
CA LEU A 464 -7.34 -19.78 -1.96
C LEU A 464 -7.29 -21.21 -2.50
N THR A 465 -6.28 -21.49 -3.31
CA THR A 465 -5.92 -22.85 -3.70
C THR A 465 -5.15 -23.55 -2.58
N MET A 466 -5.38 -24.85 -2.44
CA MET A 466 -4.64 -25.72 -1.52
C MET A 466 -3.94 -26.84 -2.28
N PRO A 467 -2.80 -27.36 -1.77
CA PRO A 467 -2.16 -28.52 -2.37
C PRO A 467 -3.13 -29.69 -2.40
N THR A 468 -3.04 -30.47 -3.46
CA THR A 468 -4.02 -31.51 -3.76
C THR A 468 -4.01 -32.57 -2.65
N ALA A 469 -2.83 -32.99 -2.21
CA ALA A 469 -2.67 -33.97 -1.14
C ALA A 469 -2.50 -33.37 0.27
N MET A 470 -2.86 -32.10 0.49
CA MET A 470 -2.67 -31.46 1.80
C MET A 470 -3.39 -32.25 2.92
N PRO A 471 -2.67 -32.70 3.98
CA PRO A 471 -3.28 -33.46 5.07
C PRO A 471 -4.42 -32.71 5.74
N LEU A 472 -5.43 -33.41 6.25
CA LEU A 472 -6.60 -32.78 6.89
C LEU A 472 -6.21 -31.86 8.06
N ALA A 473 -5.20 -32.24 8.85
CA ALA A 473 -4.69 -31.42 9.94
C ALA A 473 -4.09 -30.09 9.43
N GLU A 474 -3.26 -30.14 8.39
CA GLU A 474 -2.68 -28.94 7.79
C GLU A 474 -3.74 -28.07 7.11
N ARG A 475 -4.74 -28.66 6.44
CA ARG A 475 -5.89 -27.91 5.87
C ARG A 475 -6.64 -27.14 6.94
N LYS A 476 -6.88 -27.76 8.11
CA LYS A 476 -7.53 -27.10 9.25
C LYS A 476 -6.68 -25.96 9.79
N LEU A 477 -5.36 -26.16 9.92
CA LEU A 477 -4.44 -25.11 10.35
C LEU A 477 -4.41 -23.96 9.35
N PHE A 478 -4.25 -24.22 8.05
CA PHE A 478 -4.27 -23.21 7.01
C PHE A 478 -5.58 -22.40 7.01
N THR A 479 -6.71 -23.08 7.07
CA THR A 479 -8.03 -22.45 7.17
C THR A 479 -8.12 -21.53 8.38
N ARG A 480 -7.67 -22.00 9.56
CA ARG A 480 -7.63 -21.17 10.77
C ARG A 480 -6.75 -19.94 10.60
N ARG A 481 -5.53 -20.08 10.04
CA ARG A 481 -4.61 -18.96 9.79
C ARG A 481 -5.21 -17.91 8.86
N VAL A 482 -5.84 -18.34 7.77
CA VAL A 482 -6.53 -17.44 6.83
C VAL A 482 -7.70 -16.72 7.50
N ASN A 483 -8.55 -17.44 8.24
CA ASN A 483 -9.68 -16.83 8.95
C ASN A 483 -9.23 -15.78 9.98
N THR A 484 -8.20 -16.11 10.79
CA THR A 484 -7.62 -15.16 11.75
C THR A 484 -7.03 -13.95 11.02
N ALA A 485 -6.29 -14.15 9.93
CA ALA A 485 -5.70 -13.05 9.16
C ALA A 485 -6.77 -12.09 8.63
N ILE A 486 -7.82 -12.60 8.00
CA ILE A 486 -8.92 -11.80 7.43
C ILE A 486 -9.56 -10.92 8.51
N ARG A 487 -10.02 -11.54 9.60
CA ARG A 487 -10.72 -10.81 10.66
C ARG A 487 -9.84 -9.79 11.36
N LEU A 488 -8.63 -10.20 11.76
CA LEU A 488 -7.71 -9.32 12.48
C LEU A 488 -7.20 -8.19 11.59
N THR A 489 -7.11 -8.36 10.27
CA THR A 489 -6.75 -7.26 9.35
C THR A 489 -7.82 -6.17 9.36
N TRP A 490 -9.10 -6.54 9.26
CA TRP A 490 -10.21 -5.57 9.33
C TRP A 490 -10.30 -4.88 10.69
N ARG A 491 -10.21 -5.65 11.76
CA ARG A 491 -10.18 -5.12 13.14
C ARG A 491 -9.01 -4.14 13.31
N ALA A 492 -7.82 -4.48 12.83
CA ALA A 492 -6.63 -3.65 12.91
C ALA A 492 -6.69 -2.37 12.06
N LEU A 493 -7.51 -2.36 10.99
CA LEU A 493 -7.86 -1.15 10.23
C LEU A 493 -8.91 -0.29 10.93
N GLY A 494 -9.54 -0.79 12.01
CA GLY A 494 -10.67 -0.14 12.66
C GLY A 494 -11.98 -0.28 11.88
N LEU A 495 -12.08 -1.28 11.00
CA LEU A 495 -13.28 -1.61 10.24
C LEU A 495 -14.09 -2.69 10.95
N ASP A 496 -15.37 -2.78 10.63
CA ASP A 496 -16.25 -3.84 11.14
C ASP A 496 -15.87 -5.20 10.52
N GLU A 497 -15.65 -6.22 11.35
CA GLU A 497 -15.28 -7.57 10.89
C GLU A 497 -16.34 -8.21 9.98
N SER A 498 -17.61 -7.81 10.08
CA SER A 498 -18.67 -8.27 9.17
C SER A 498 -18.50 -7.77 7.73
N GLN A 499 -17.66 -6.76 7.51
CA GLN A 499 -17.28 -6.28 6.18
C GLN A 499 -16.05 -7.00 5.61
N ALA A 500 -15.44 -7.90 6.37
CA ALA A 500 -14.27 -8.65 5.91
C ALA A 500 -14.67 -9.70 4.86
N PRO A 501 -13.80 -9.98 3.87
CA PRO A 501 -14.12 -10.91 2.80
C PRO A 501 -14.27 -12.35 3.31
N GLU A 502 -15.17 -13.12 2.70
CA GLU A 502 -15.39 -14.51 3.06
C GLU A 502 -14.28 -15.42 2.48
N PRO A 503 -13.64 -16.28 3.29
CA PRO A 503 -12.64 -17.21 2.79
C PRO A 503 -13.29 -18.40 2.07
N PHE A 504 -12.78 -18.73 0.88
CA PHE A 504 -13.18 -19.88 0.08
C PHE A 504 -11.97 -20.78 -0.20
N LEU A 505 -11.84 -21.88 0.55
CA LEU A 505 -10.71 -22.82 0.46
C LEU A 505 -11.13 -24.21 -0.03
N GLN A 506 -12.03 -24.31 -1.02
CA GLN A 506 -12.49 -25.61 -1.51
C GLN A 506 -11.74 -26.10 -2.77
N TRP A 507 -10.93 -25.24 -3.39
CA TRP A 507 -10.19 -25.58 -4.60
C TRP A 507 -8.83 -26.16 -4.26
N ASP A 508 -8.49 -27.29 -4.88
CA ASP A 508 -7.09 -27.72 -4.96
C ASP A 508 -6.39 -27.21 -6.23
N GLU A 509 -5.08 -27.04 -6.10
CA GLU A 509 -4.15 -26.51 -7.12
C GLU A 509 -4.30 -27.29 -8.45
N ALA A 510 -4.40 -28.63 -8.39
CA ALA A 510 -4.48 -29.46 -9.58
C ALA A 510 -5.87 -29.41 -10.27
N THR A 511 -6.96 -29.31 -9.52
CA THR A 511 -8.31 -29.08 -10.06
C THR A 511 -8.41 -27.72 -10.76
N GLY A 512 -7.78 -26.68 -10.20
CA GLY A 512 -7.68 -25.36 -10.83
C GLY A 512 -7.05 -25.43 -12.23
N THR A 513 -5.94 -26.16 -12.35
CA THR A 513 -5.25 -26.38 -13.64
C THR A 513 -6.14 -27.08 -14.66
N GLN A 514 -6.86 -28.14 -14.26
CA GLN A 514 -7.76 -28.87 -15.16
C GLN A 514 -8.91 -28.00 -15.66
N ILE A 515 -9.46 -27.14 -14.80
CA ILE A 515 -10.59 -26.26 -15.18
C ILE A 515 -10.14 -25.17 -16.15
N VAL A 516 -8.94 -24.60 -15.99
CA VAL A 516 -8.38 -23.65 -16.95
C VAL A 516 -8.17 -24.31 -18.32
N PHE A 517 -7.64 -25.54 -18.35
CA PHE A 517 -7.50 -26.31 -19.58
C PHE A 517 -8.86 -26.55 -20.26
N LEU A 518 -9.85 -27.06 -19.51
CA LEU A 518 -11.20 -27.30 -20.02
C LEU A 518 -11.85 -26.03 -20.56
N TYR A 519 -11.73 -24.91 -19.84
CA TYR A 519 -12.25 -23.63 -20.28
C TYR A 519 -11.61 -23.16 -21.58
N ASN A 520 -10.28 -23.23 -21.69
CA ASN A 520 -9.57 -22.80 -22.88
C ASN A 520 -9.94 -23.64 -24.10
N GLU A 521 -9.99 -24.97 -23.94
CA GLU A 521 -10.42 -25.86 -25.02
C GLU A 521 -11.84 -25.54 -25.47
N VAL A 522 -12.80 -25.51 -24.54
CA VAL A 522 -14.20 -25.24 -24.86
C VAL A 522 -14.38 -23.87 -25.49
N LYS A 523 -13.86 -22.81 -24.85
CA LYS A 523 -14.09 -21.43 -25.31
C LYS A 523 -13.33 -21.09 -26.58
N HIS A 524 -12.05 -21.41 -26.66
CA HIS A 524 -11.18 -20.92 -27.73
C HIS A 524 -11.07 -21.90 -28.90
N ASN A 525 -10.93 -23.20 -28.64
CA ASN A 525 -10.76 -24.20 -29.69
C ASN A 525 -12.09 -24.73 -30.23
N PHE A 526 -13.13 -24.77 -29.37
CA PHE A 526 -14.47 -25.22 -29.72
C PHE A 526 -15.53 -24.10 -29.75
N GLN A 527 -15.10 -22.83 -29.70
CA GLN A 527 -15.98 -21.65 -29.82
C GLN A 527 -17.16 -21.63 -28.85
N GLY A 528 -16.99 -22.21 -27.66
CA GLY A 528 -18.02 -22.33 -26.63
C GLY A 528 -18.85 -23.62 -26.69
N ASP A 529 -18.66 -24.48 -27.70
CA ASP A 529 -19.40 -25.74 -27.84
C ASP A 529 -18.78 -26.86 -26.99
N ALA A 530 -19.19 -26.93 -25.72
CA ALA A 530 -18.75 -27.96 -24.80
C ALA A 530 -19.23 -29.37 -25.22
N ALA A 531 -20.39 -29.49 -25.85
CA ALA A 531 -20.93 -30.78 -26.27
C ALA A 531 -20.09 -31.39 -27.38
N LEU A 532 -19.71 -30.59 -28.38
CA LEU A 532 -18.80 -31.03 -29.44
C LEU A 532 -17.43 -31.43 -28.88
N PHE A 533 -16.87 -30.64 -27.96
CA PHE A 533 -15.60 -30.97 -27.31
C PHE A 533 -15.65 -32.35 -26.62
N PHE A 534 -16.72 -32.62 -25.87
CA PHE A 534 -16.92 -33.91 -25.19
C PHE A 534 -17.18 -35.05 -26.17
N GLN A 535 -17.85 -34.82 -27.29
CA GLN A 535 -18.04 -35.84 -28.33
C GLN A 535 -16.73 -36.21 -29.01
N VAL A 536 -15.86 -35.24 -29.28
CA VAL A 536 -14.59 -35.44 -29.99
C VAL A 536 -13.53 -36.08 -29.09
N PHE A 537 -13.36 -35.57 -27.87
CA PHE A 537 -12.28 -35.99 -26.98
C PHE A 537 -12.74 -36.94 -25.86
N GLY A 538 -14.03 -36.98 -25.57
CA GLY A 538 -14.59 -37.85 -24.55
C GLY A 538 -14.71 -39.30 -24.99
N ARG A 539 -15.01 -40.17 -24.02
CA ARG A 539 -15.32 -41.59 -24.26
C ARG A 539 -16.45 -42.01 -23.33
N VAL A 540 -17.31 -42.91 -23.79
CA VAL A 540 -18.25 -43.59 -22.91
C VAL A 540 -17.46 -44.49 -21.96
N ARG A 541 -17.71 -44.38 -20.66
CA ARG A 541 -17.01 -45.15 -19.61
C ARG A 541 -18.02 -45.82 -18.71
N GLU A 542 -17.67 -47.03 -18.28
CA GLU A 542 -18.46 -47.78 -17.29
C GLU A 542 -18.62 -46.96 -16.00
N GLY A 543 -19.84 -46.93 -15.45
CA GLY A 543 -20.17 -46.15 -14.25
C GLY A 543 -20.52 -44.67 -14.49
N TYR A 544 -20.40 -44.16 -15.73
CA TYR A 544 -20.61 -42.74 -16.08
C TYR A 544 -21.76 -42.52 -17.08
N GLY A 545 -22.64 -43.51 -17.26
CA GLY A 545 -23.76 -43.44 -18.20
C GLY A 545 -23.36 -43.66 -19.66
N GLU A 546 -24.25 -43.32 -20.58
CA GLU A 546 -24.09 -43.58 -22.02
C GLU A 546 -23.48 -42.40 -22.80
N THR A 547 -23.33 -41.24 -22.16
CA THR A 547 -22.74 -40.06 -22.80
C THR A 547 -21.21 -40.05 -22.67
N PRO A 548 -20.48 -39.51 -23.66
CA PRO A 548 -19.04 -39.35 -23.55
C PRO A 548 -18.65 -38.48 -22.34
N CYS A 549 -17.68 -38.94 -21.55
CA CYS A 549 -17.06 -38.16 -20.48
C CYS A 549 -15.58 -37.91 -20.78
N LEU A 550 -14.99 -36.88 -20.17
CA LEU A 550 -13.57 -36.58 -20.29
C LEU A 550 -12.84 -37.04 -19.03
N ARG A 551 -11.76 -37.80 -19.16
CA ARG A 551 -10.90 -38.15 -18.03
C ARG A 551 -9.56 -37.45 -18.20
N LEU A 552 -9.26 -36.55 -17.28
CA LEU A 552 -8.04 -35.74 -17.28
C LEU A 552 -7.15 -36.16 -16.13
N ALA A 553 -5.85 -36.28 -16.42
CA ALA A 553 -4.81 -36.40 -15.42
C ALA A 553 -4.02 -35.08 -15.39
N SER A 554 -3.78 -34.52 -14.21
CA SER A 554 -2.88 -33.38 -14.02
C SER A 554 -1.77 -33.78 -13.06
N ILE A 555 -0.53 -33.45 -13.45
CA ILE A 555 0.67 -33.62 -12.62
C ILE A 555 1.20 -32.22 -12.33
N ASP A 556 1.15 -31.81 -11.07
CA ASP A 556 1.70 -30.55 -10.61
C ASP A 556 3.03 -30.81 -9.90
N VAL A 557 4.12 -30.26 -10.44
CA VAL A 557 5.48 -30.43 -9.91
C VAL A 557 5.94 -29.12 -9.31
N GLY A 558 5.79 -28.99 -8.00
CA GLY A 558 6.25 -27.84 -7.22
C GLY A 558 7.68 -28.01 -6.69
N GLY A 559 8.23 -26.95 -6.08
CA GLY A 559 9.58 -26.97 -5.51
C GLY A 559 9.75 -27.78 -4.21
N GLY A 560 8.82 -28.66 -3.89
CA GLY A 560 8.76 -29.40 -2.61
C GLY A 560 7.80 -30.58 -2.63
N THR A 561 6.82 -30.55 -3.53
CA THR A 561 5.76 -31.56 -3.66
C THR A 561 5.49 -31.83 -5.13
N THR A 562 5.15 -33.07 -5.44
CA THR A 562 4.58 -33.46 -6.74
C THR A 562 3.20 -34.05 -6.49
N ASP A 563 2.16 -33.47 -7.08
CA ASP A 563 0.77 -33.91 -6.93
C ASP A 563 0.24 -34.49 -8.25
N LEU A 564 -0.48 -35.62 -8.18
CA LEU A 564 -1.21 -36.22 -9.29
C LEU A 564 -2.70 -36.26 -8.95
N ILE A 565 -3.53 -35.73 -9.83
CA ILE A 565 -4.98 -35.89 -9.77
C ILE A 565 -5.51 -36.46 -11.09
N ILE A 566 -6.46 -37.38 -10.99
CA ILE A 566 -7.23 -37.88 -12.13
C ILE A 566 -8.70 -37.61 -11.85
N THR A 567 -9.33 -36.86 -12.74
CA THR A 567 -10.74 -36.45 -12.62
C THR A 567 -11.48 -36.81 -13.90
N THR A 568 -12.64 -37.40 -13.75
CA THR A 568 -13.60 -37.60 -14.84
C THR A 568 -14.65 -36.50 -14.81
N TYR A 569 -14.83 -35.78 -15.90
CA TYR A 569 -15.84 -34.76 -16.09
C TYR A 569 -16.97 -35.31 -16.94
N GLN A 570 -18.21 -35.14 -16.50
CA GLN A 570 -19.42 -35.36 -17.29
C GLN A 570 -20.04 -34.02 -17.66
N LEU A 571 -20.63 -33.94 -18.86
CA LEU A 571 -21.38 -32.76 -19.29
C LEU A 571 -22.85 -32.95 -18.93
N GLU A 572 -23.36 -32.14 -18.01
CA GLU A 572 -24.76 -32.09 -17.60
C GLU A 572 -25.45 -30.91 -18.31
N GLY A 573 -26.63 -31.15 -18.89
CA GLY A 573 -27.43 -30.12 -19.56
C GLY A 573 -26.77 -29.45 -20.77
N GLY A 574 -25.66 -30.01 -21.29
CA GLY A 574 -24.92 -29.49 -22.45
C GLY A 574 -23.94 -28.36 -22.13
N THR A 575 -23.95 -27.81 -20.92
CA THR A 575 -23.12 -26.64 -20.55
C THR A 575 -22.46 -26.74 -19.18
N ALA A 576 -22.97 -27.58 -18.27
CA ALA A 576 -22.43 -27.71 -16.92
C ALA A 576 -21.47 -28.89 -16.82
N LEU A 577 -20.35 -28.71 -16.12
CA LEU A 577 -19.36 -29.76 -15.89
C LEU A 577 -19.55 -30.35 -14.49
N ARG A 578 -19.76 -31.66 -14.43
CA ARG A 578 -19.77 -32.43 -13.19
C ARG A 578 -18.46 -33.22 -13.03
N PRO A 579 -17.57 -32.82 -12.11
CA PRO A 579 -16.35 -33.56 -11.83
C PRO A 579 -16.60 -34.74 -10.88
N THR A 580 -15.95 -35.87 -11.15
CA THR A 580 -15.81 -37.02 -10.26
C THR A 580 -14.33 -37.35 -10.15
N GLN A 581 -13.76 -37.17 -8.97
CA GLN A 581 -12.36 -37.47 -8.70
C GLN A 581 -12.16 -38.99 -8.66
N GLU A 582 -11.29 -39.51 -9.51
CA GLU A 582 -10.98 -40.94 -9.63
C GLU A 582 -9.80 -41.33 -8.75
N PHE A 583 -8.78 -40.46 -8.74
CA PHE A 583 -7.52 -40.72 -8.06
C PHE A 583 -6.87 -39.41 -7.64
N ARG A 584 -6.19 -39.44 -6.50
CA ARG A 584 -5.43 -38.31 -5.96
C ARG A 584 -4.28 -38.85 -5.13
N GLU A 585 -3.08 -38.39 -5.42
CA GLU A 585 -1.88 -38.69 -4.65
C GLU A 585 -0.91 -37.50 -4.68
N GLY A 586 -0.09 -37.37 -3.64
CA GLY A 586 0.95 -36.35 -3.58
C GLY A 586 2.18 -36.86 -2.86
N PHE A 587 3.34 -36.43 -3.33
CA PHE A 587 4.65 -36.88 -2.86
C PHE A 587 5.44 -35.70 -2.33
N ASN A 588 6.04 -35.86 -1.14
CA ASN A 588 7.00 -34.90 -0.56
C ASN A 588 8.41 -35.10 -1.13
N ILE A 589 8.51 -35.38 -2.43
CA ILE A 589 9.77 -35.55 -3.16
C ILE A 589 9.73 -34.51 -4.28
N ALA A 590 10.60 -33.51 -4.18
CA ALA A 590 10.78 -32.52 -5.26
C ALA A 590 11.70 -33.11 -6.33
N GLY A 591 11.45 -32.75 -7.59
CA GLY A 591 12.37 -32.94 -8.71
C GLY A 591 13.43 -31.85 -8.78
#